data_AF-A0A8T5DA44-F1
#
_entry.id   AF-A0A8T5DA44-F1
#
_cell.length_a   1.000
_cell.length_b   1.000
_cell.length_c   1.000
_cell.angle_alpha   90.00
_cell.angle_beta   90.00
_cell.angle_gamma   90.00
#
_symmetry.space_group_name_H-M   'P 1'
#
loop_
_entity.id
_entity.type
_entity.pdbx_description
1 polymer ?
#
loop_
_entity_poly.entity_id
_entity_poly.type
_entity_poly.pdbx_seq_one_letter_code
_entity_poly.pdbx_strand_id
1 'polypeptide(L)'
;MTIEIDDAGTGDILYGTVIGAYRPEDDHFIYDMIAVKYFQMPLYKNKTHLVEAKRIAVELIERLELREDEKIIICTGDVLNVATEALLEIYGEDVVERGKIEGRGQHLVELAFTNELRNIGYEPLAERTEKWGKNFWHMYKWINKKPKRRLKFAKSAFPNLKKYPLFK
;
A
#
# COMPACT_ATOMS: atom_id res chain seq x y z
N MET A 1 -19.98 14.19 1.79
CA MET A 1 -19.66 12.81 1.35
C MET A 1 -18.16 12.64 1.42
N THR A 2 -17.63 11.43 1.43
CA THR A 2 -16.19 11.23 1.61
C THR A 2 -15.64 10.11 0.76
N ILE A 3 -14.46 10.33 0.18
CA ILE A 3 -13.58 9.27 -0.29
C ILE A 3 -12.43 9.09 0.69
N GLU A 4 -12.28 7.89 1.23
CA GLU A 4 -11.18 7.48 2.08
C GLU A 4 -10.07 6.86 1.22
N ILE A 5 -8.84 7.33 1.34
CA ILE A 5 -7.65 6.73 0.73
C ILE A 5 -6.78 6.12 1.83
N ASP A 6 -6.46 4.84 1.70
CA ASP A 6 -5.58 4.11 2.64
C ASP A 6 -4.59 3.21 1.90
N ASP A 7 -3.59 2.71 2.62
CA ASP A 7 -2.58 1.80 2.10
C ASP A 7 -2.46 0.51 2.92
N ALA A 8 -2.11 -0.59 2.26
CA ALA A 8 -1.76 -1.84 2.94
C ALA A 8 -0.51 -2.48 2.36
N GLY A 9 0.29 -3.04 3.26
CA GLY A 9 1.49 -3.79 2.91
C GLY A 9 2.78 -2.99 2.88
N THR A 10 2.76 -1.68 3.16
CA THR A 10 3.96 -0.82 3.10
C THR A 10 5.13 -1.35 3.96
N GLY A 11 4.87 -1.85 5.15
CA GLY A 11 5.89 -2.44 6.02
C GLY A 11 6.16 -3.93 5.81
N ASP A 12 5.34 -4.62 5.01
CA ASP A 12 5.54 -6.04 4.69
C ASP A 12 6.71 -6.22 3.72
N ILE A 13 7.53 -7.25 3.94
CA ILE A 13 8.69 -7.52 3.08
C ILE A 13 8.31 -8.21 1.75
N LEU A 14 7.04 -8.58 1.59
CA LEU A 14 6.55 -9.38 0.48
C LEU A 14 5.56 -8.58 -0.35
N TYR A 15 5.76 -8.69 -1.66
CA TYR A 15 4.98 -8.13 -2.76
C TYR A 15 4.98 -6.60 -2.84
N GLY A 16 3.97 -6.01 -3.48
CA GLY A 16 3.80 -4.56 -3.61
C GLY A 16 3.12 -3.94 -2.39
N THR A 17 2.56 -2.75 -2.59
CA THR A 17 1.68 -2.07 -1.63
C THR A 17 0.35 -1.80 -2.32
N VAL A 18 -0.77 -2.12 -1.68
CA VAL A 18 -2.10 -1.69 -2.12
C VAL A 18 -2.28 -0.23 -1.75
N ILE A 19 -2.78 0.58 -2.67
CA ILE A 19 -3.43 1.86 -2.38
C ILE A 19 -4.90 1.68 -2.73
N GLY A 20 -5.79 1.87 -1.76
CA GLY A 20 -7.23 1.72 -1.96
C GLY A 20 -7.97 3.04 -1.74
N ALA A 21 -9.05 3.21 -2.49
CA ALA A 21 -10.00 4.30 -2.32
C ALA A 21 -11.39 3.72 -2.06
N TYR A 22 -12.06 4.22 -1.02
CA TYR A 22 -13.35 3.75 -0.56
C TYR A 22 -14.31 4.92 -0.40
N ARG A 23 -15.51 4.82 -0.99
CA ARG A 23 -16.62 5.74 -0.76
C ARG A 23 -17.65 5.05 0.13
N PRO A 24 -17.75 5.42 1.43
CA PRO A 24 -18.68 4.78 2.36
C PRO A 24 -20.15 4.87 1.97
N GLU A 25 -20.55 5.97 1.33
CA GLU A 25 -21.95 6.25 1.00
C GLU A 25 -22.55 5.25 0.01
N ASP A 26 -21.74 4.73 -0.91
CA ASP A 26 -22.16 3.79 -1.94
C ASP A 26 -21.61 2.36 -1.70
N ASP A 27 -20.86 2.16 -0.61
CA ASP A 27 -20.06 0.95 -0.36
C ASP A 27 -19.15 0.59 -1.55
N HIS A 28 -18.55 1.61 -2.19
CA HIS A 28 -17.77 1.44 -3.41
C HIS A 28 -16.28 1.46 -3.10
N PHE A 29 -15.59 0.36 -3.40
CA PHE A 29 -14.15 0.22 -3.18
C PHE A 29 -13.42 -0.12 -4.48
N ILE A 30 -12.38 0.65 -4.78
CA ILE A 30 -11.43 0.36 -5.84
C ILE A 30 -10.01 0.49 -5.30
N TYR A 31 -9.08 -0.24 -5.89
CA TYR A 31 -7.67 -0.16 -5.51
C TYR A 31 -6.77 -0.37 -6.71
N ASP A 32 -5.50 -0.02 -6.53
CA ASP A 32 -4.40 -0.45 -7.40
C ASP A 32 -3.14 -0.72 -6.55
N MET A 33 -2.08 -1.18 -7.20
CA MET A 33 -0.88 -1.72 -6.56
C MET A 33 0.37 -0.95 -6.99
N ILE A 34 1.12 -0.47 -6.01
CA ILE A 34 2.53 -0.14 -6.23
C ILE A 34 3.28 -1.44 -6.43
N ALA A 35 3.70 -1.72 -7.66
CA ALA A 35 4.40 -2.96 -7.99
C ALA A 35 5.70 -3.15 -7.17
N VAL A 36 6.02 -4.39 -6.82
CA VAL A 36 7.19 -4.73 -5.98
C VAL A 36 8.52 -4.18 -6.51
N LYS A 37 8.65 -4.00 -7.83
CA LYS A 37 9.85 -3.43 -8.48
C LYS A 37 10.22 -2.04 -7.93
N TYR A 38 9.24 -1.25 -7.49
CA TYR A 38 9.46 0.09 -6.92
C TYR A 38 10.05 0.04 -5.50
N PHE A 39 10.00 -1.12 -4.86
CA PHE A 39 10.64 -1.44 -3.58
C PHE A 39 11.94 -2.24 -3.75
N GLN A 40 12.48 -2.29 -4.98
CA GLN A 40 13.72 -2.96 -5.34
C GLN A 40 14.69 -1.96 -5.97
N MET A 41 15.99 -2.26 -5.94
CA MET A 41 17.00 -1.45 -6.62
C MET A 41 16.91 -1.62 -8.14
N PRO A 42 17.20 -0.57 -8.93
CA PRO A 42 17.61 0.78 -8.50
C PRO A 42 16.43 1.72 -8.19
N LEU A 43 15.19 1.35 -8.51
CA LEU A 43 14.01 2.22 -8.44
C LEU A 43 13.76 2.79 -7.04
N TYR A 44 13.93 1.97 -6.00
CA TYR A 44 13.69 2.36 -4.62
C TYR A 44 14.60 3.51 -4.16
N LYS A 45 15.86 3.56 -4.65
CA LYS A 45 16.82 4.62 -4.30
C LYS A 45 16.30 6.01 -4.66
N ASN A 46 15.54 6.10 -5.75
CA ASN A 46 14.98 7.35 -6.25
C ASN A 46 13.59 7.64 -5.68
N LYS A 47 13.16 6.93 -4.62
CA LYS A 47 11.84 7.06 -3.98
C LYS A 47 10.65 6.95 -4.95
N THR A 48 10.83 6.22 -6.05
CA THR A 48 9.80 6.07 -7.10
C THR A 48 8.51 5.43 -6.61
N HIS A 49 8.53 4.65 -5.53
CA HIS A 49 7.32 4.13 -4.88
C HIS A 49 6.39 5.25 -4.38
N LEU A 50 6.91 6.41 -3.95
CA LEU A 50 6.08 7.56 -3.55
C LEU A 50 5.43 8.24 -4.76
N VAL A 51 6.15 8.26 -5.90
CA VAL A 51 5.61 8.79 -7.17
C VAL A 51 4.50 7.88 -7.70
N GLU A 52 4.66 6.57 -7.61
CA GLU A 52 3.60 5.62 -7.95
C GLU A 52 2.42 5.70 -7.00
N ALA A 53 2.65 5.89 -5.69
CA ALA A 53 1.58 6.13 -4.74
C ALA A 53 0.74 7.36 -5.12
N LYS A 54 1.41 8.47 -5.48
CA LYS A 54 0.76 9.67 -6.02
C LYS A 54 -0.07 9.36 -7.27
N ARG A 55 0.54 8.71 -8.27
CA ARG A 55 -0.13 8.37 -9.54
C ARG A 55 -1.41 7.58 -9.27
N ILE A 56 -1.30 6.51 -8.47
CA ILE A 56 -2.44 5.65 -8.14
C ILE A 56 -3.51 6.43 -7.37
N ALA A 57 -3.15 7.19 -6.33
CA ALA A 57 -4.12 7.93 -5.53
C ALA A 57 -4.95 8.91 -6.39
N VAL A 58 -4.29 9.65 -7.29
CA VAL A 58 -4.98 10.55 -8.22
C VAL A 58 -5.91 9.77 -9.16
N GLU A 59 -5.42 8.70 -9.79
CA GLU A 59 -6.23 7.86 -10.68
C GLU A 59 -7.44 7.24 -9.97
N LEU A 60 -7.32 6.87 -8.70
CA LEU A 60 -8.44 6.31 -7.93
C LEU A 60 -9.51 7.37 -7.64
N ILE A 61 -9.12 8.61 -7.32
CA ILE A 61 -10.08 9.71 -7.15
C ILE A 61 -10.80 10.01 -8.47
N GLU A 62 -10.06 10.06 -9.58
CA GLU A 62 -10.65 10.27 -10.92
C GLU A 62 -11.64 9.16 -11.27
N ARG A 63 -11.28 7.89 -11.01
CA ARG A 63 -12.13 6.72 -11.29
C ARG A 63 -13.37 6.62 -10.40
N LEU A 64 -13.31 7.16 -9.18
CA LEU A 64 -14.48 7.27 -8.31
C LEU A 64 -15.38 8.44 -8.68
N GLU A 65 -14.92 9.34 -9.56
CA GLU A 65 -15.64 10.54 -9.97
C GLU A 65 -15.99 11.41 -8.74
N LEU A 66 -14.98 12.13 -8.22
CA LEU A 66 -15.17 13.04 -7.08
C LEU A 66 -16.38 13.95 -7.30
N ARG A 67 -17.33 13.92 -6.36
CA ARG A 67 -18.59 14.67 -6.45
C ARG A 67 -18.45 16.07 -5.86
N GLU A 68 -19.37 16.97 -6.22
CA GLU A 68 -19.49 18.26 -5.55
C GLU A 68 -19.69 18.06 -4.03
N ASP A 69 -19.01 18.88 -3.22
CA ASP A 69 -19.00 18.81 -1.75
C ASP A 69 -18.50 17.48 -1.14
N GLU A 70 -17.84 16.62 -1.91
CA GLU A 70 -17.17 15.43 -1.42
C GLU A 70 -15.76 15.76 -0.90
N LYS A 71 -15.42 15.25 0.29
CA LYS A 71 -14.09 15.38 0.88
C LYS A 71 -13.22 14.17 0.52
N ILE A 72 -11.92 14.36 0.54
CA ILE A 72 -10.93 13.28 0.44
C ILE A 72 -10.20 13.19 1.78
N ILE A 73 -10.39 12.07 2.48
CA ILE A 73 -9.61 11.74 3.68
C ILE A 73 -8.51 10.79 3.28
N ILE A 74 -7.26 11.21 3.38
CA ILE A 74 -6.10 10.38 3.06
C ILE A 74 -5.36 9.97 4.33
N CYS A 75 -5.00 8.69 4.43
CA CYS A 75 -4.37 8.17 5.63
C CYS A 75 -3.01 8.83 5.91
N THR A 76 -2.58 8.80 7.17
CA THR A 76 -1.34 9.45 7.59
C THR A 76 -0.07 8.67 7.27
N GLY A 77 -0.15 7.55 6.53
CA GLY A 77 0.99 6.73 6.14
C GLY A 77 2.02 7.46 5.27
N ASP A 78 3.30 7.23 5.53
CA ASP A 78 4.40 7.93 4.83
C ASP A 78 4.42 7.66 3.31
N VAL A 79 3.94 6.50 2.88
CA VAL A 79 3.87 6.14 1.45
C VAL A 79 2.95 7.09 0.67
N LEU A 80 1.99 7.71 1.37
CA LEU A 80 1.00 8.63 0.82
C LEU A 80 1.38 10.11 0.94
N ASN A 81 2.55 10.46 1.48
CA ASN A 81 2.93 11.88 1.66
C ASN A 81 2.94 12.67 0.34
N VAL A 82 3.57 12.13 -0.70
CA VAL A 82 3.61 12.75 -2.04
C VAL A 82 2.24 12.73 -2.71
N ALA A 83 1.39 11.76 -2.39
CA ALA A 83 0.01 11.70 -2.88
C ALA A 83 -0.84 12.81 -2.23
N THR A 84 -0.72 13.02 -0.91
CA THR A 84 -1.41 14.10 -0.21
C THR A 84 -1.04 15.46 -0.77
N GLU A 85 0.26 15.74 -0.96
CA GLU A 85 0.72 17.01 -1.55
C GLU A 85 0.09 17.26 -2.93
N ALA A 86 0.03 16.22 -3.77
CA ALA A 86 -0.58 16.33 -5.10
C ALA A 86 -2.09 16.55 -5.05
N LEU A 87 -2.80 15.84 -4.16
CA LEU A 87 -4.25 16.01 -4.03
C LEU A 87 -4.59 17.40 -3.49
N LEU A 88 -3.80 17.93 -2.55
CA LEU A 88 -3.93 19.31 -2.06
C LEU A 88 -3.72 20.33 -3.18
N GLU A 89 -2.74 20.10 -4.06
CA GLU A 89 -2.49 20.96 -5.23
C GLU A 89 -3.64 20.94 -6.24
N ILE A 90 -4.28 19.78 -6.44
CA ILE A 90 -5.36 19.59 -7.43
C ILE A 90 -6.71 20.09 -6.91
N TYR A 91 -7.05 19.77 -5.66
CA TYR A 91 -8.40 19.94 -5.10
C TYR A 91 -8.49 20.99 -3.98
N GLY A 92 -7.36 21.41 -3.40
CA GLY A 92 -7.29 22.40 -2.33
C GLY A 92 -7.46 21.84 -0.91
N GLU A 93 -7.05 22.64 0.06
CA GLU A 93 -7.10 22.31 1.50
C GLU A 93 -8.52 22.16 2.04
N ASP A 94 -9.49 22.82 1.40
CA ASP A 94 -10.90 22.66 1.77
C ASP A 94 -11.42 21.26 1.44
N VAL A 95 -10.87 20.59 0.42
CA VAL A 95 -11.38 19.27 -0.04
C VAL A 95 -10.60 18.12 0.57
N VAL A 96 -9.30 18.30 0.79
CA VAL A 96 -8.38 17.21 1.16
C VAL A 96 -7.92 17.37 2.61
N GLU A 97 -8.11 16.32 3.40
CA GLU A 97 -7.61 16.26 4.77
C GLU A 97 -6.82 14.97 5.05
N ARG A 98 -5.81 15.05 5.93
CA ARG A 98 -5.15 13.85 6.45
C ARG A 98 -5.92 13.34 7.66
N GLY A 99 -6.25 12.05 7.64
CA GLY A 99 -7.02 11.43 8.72
C GLY A 99 -6.55 10.02 9.03
N LYS A 100 -7.12 9.44 10.09
CA LYS A 100 -7.05 7.98 10.29
C LYS A 100 -8.20 7.34 9.54
N ILE A 101 -7.89 6.31 8.76
CA ILE A 101 -8.91 5.47 8.15
C ILE A 101 -9.11 4.27 9.07
N GLU A 102 -10.34 4.06 9.51
CA GLU A 102 -10.73 3.00 10.43
C GLU A 102 -11.99 2.30 9.92
N GLY A 103 -12.23 1.07 10.38
CA GLY A 103 -13.44 0.34 10.02
C GLY A 103 -13.39 -0.24 8.60
N ARG A 104 -14.41 0.07 7.78
CA ARG A 104 -14.66 -0.66 6.53
C ARG A 104 -13.62 -0.37 5.43
N GLY A 105 -13.22 0.88 5.24
CA GLY A 105 -12.18 1.25 4.27
C GLY A 105 -10.87 0.52 4.56
N GLN A 106 -10.38 0.62 5.81
CA GLN A 106 -9.19 -0.08 6.27
C GLN A 106 -9.29 -1.61 6.06
N HIS A 107 -10.42 -2.22 6.42
CA HIS A 107 -10.63 -3.66 6.24
C HIS A 107 -10.55 -4.09 4.76
N LEU A 108 -11.16 -3.32 3.85
CA LEU A 108 -11.15 -3.63 2.41
C LEU A 108 -9.75 -3.52 1.81
N VAL A 109 -8.98 -2.52 2.22
CA VAL A 109 -7.59 -2.31 1.77
C VAL A 109 -6.69 -3.44 2.26
N GLU A 110 -6.81 -3.83 3.53
CA GLU A 110 -6.09 -4.97 4.10
C GLU A 110 -6.48 -6.29 3.42
N LEU A 111 -7.78 -6.50 3.17
CA LEU A 111 -8.30 -7.67 2.48
C LEU A 111 -7.75 -7.76 1.04
N ALA A 112 -7.78 -6.67 0.29
CA ALA A 112 -7.18 -6.57 -1.04
C ALA A 112 -5.71 -6.99 -1.02
N PHE A 113 -4.93 -6.48 -0.05
CA PHE A 113 -3.52 -6.84 0.04
C PHE A 113 -3.32 -8.33 0.40
N THR A 114 -4.16 -8.90 1.27
CA THR A 114 -4.07 -10.36 1.55
C THR A 114 -4.40 -11.22 0.33
N ASN A 115 -5.36 -10.80 -0.50
CA ASN A 115 -5.70 -11.51 -1.73
C ASN A 115 -4.55 -11.44 -2.75
N GLU A 116 -3.91 -10.28 -2.88
CA GLU A 116 -2.73 -10.11 -3.72
C GLU A 116 -1.55 -10.99 -3.28
N LEU A 117 -1.37 -11.16 -1.97
CA LEU A 117 -0.39 -12.10 -1.45
C LEU A 117 -0.75 -13.58 -1.76
N ARG A 118 -2.04 -13.94 -1.72
CA ARG A 118 -2.50 -15.28 -2.12
C ARG A 118 -2.27 -15.55 -3.60
N ASN A 119 -2.41 -14.55 -4.46
CA ASN A 119 -2.16 -14.66 -5.90
C ASN A 119 -0.72 -15.08 -6.24
N ILE A 120 0.25 -14.73 -5.40
CA ILE A 120 1.65 -15.19 -5.55
C ILE A 120 1.96 -16.51 -4.82
N GLY A 121 0.96 -17.15 -4.22
CA GLY A 121 1.06 -18.42 -3.51
C GLY A 121 1.59 -18.31 -2.07
N TYR A 122 1.37 -17.16 -1.41
CA TYR A 122 1.61 -16.96 0.02
C TYR A 122 0.29 -16.87 0.77
N GLU A 123 0.14 -17.66 1.84
CA GLU A 123 -1.01 -17.52 2.74
C GLU A 123 -0.65 -16.59 3.91
N PRO A 124 -1.32 -15.42 4.05
CA PRO A 124 -1.05 -14.50 5.15
C PRO A 124 -1.46 -15.05 6.52
N LEU A 125 -0.81 -14.60 7.58
CA LEU A 125 -1.25 -14.85 8.95
C LEU A 125 -2.47 -13.98 9.26
N ALA A 126 -3.45 -14.53 9.99
CA ALA A 126 -4.62 -13.76 10.43
C ALA A 126 -4.23 -12.55 11.29
N GLU A 127 -3.23 -12.71 12.17
CA GLU A 127 -2.71 -11.68 13.07
C GLU A 127 -1.56 -10.85 12.45
N ARG A 128 -1.56 -10.68 11.11
CA ARG A 128 -0.49 -9.98 10.38
C ARG A 128 -0.23 -8.57 10.91
N THR A 129 -1.30 -7.81 11.09
CA THR A 129 -1.28 -6.39 11.48
C THR A 129 -0.98 -6.19 12.97
N GLU A 130 -1.20 -7.23 13.79
CA GLU A 130 -0.97 -7.21 15.24
C GLU A 130 0.44 -7.68 15.62
N LYS A 131 0.99 -8.66 14.88
CA LYS A 131 2.26 -9.33 15.22
C LYS A 131 3.30 -9.18 14.12
N TRP A 132 3.74 -7.95 13.91
CA TRP A 132 4.76 -7.54 12.92
C TRP A 132 5.99 -8.46 12.86
N GLY A 133 6.60 -8.77 14.01
CA GLY A 133 7.78 -9.64 14.06
C GLY A 133 7.50 -11.07 13.60
N LYS A 134 6.33 -11.63 13.97
CA LYS A 134 5.91 -12.98 13.54
C LYS A 134 5.65 -13.00 12.03
N ASN A 135 4.98 -11.97 11.53
CA ASN A 135 4.68 -11.82 10.12
C ASN A 135 5.96 -11.69 9.27
N PHE A 136 6.92 -10.87 9.69
CA PHE A 136 8.23 -10.75 9.04
C PHE A 136 8.89 -12.12 8.86
N TRP A 137 8.99 -12.90 9.94
CA TRP A 137 9.63 -14.22 9.87
C TRP A 137 8.84 -15.23 9.03
N HIS A 138 7.51 -15.13 9.00
CA HIS A 138 6.67 -15.98 8.17
C HIS A 138 6.93 -15.72 6.68
N MET A 139 6.94 -14.45 6.26
CA MET A 139 7.29 -14.05 4.89
C MET A 139 8.73 -14.44 4.54
N TYR A 140 9.68 -14.16 5.44
CA TYR A 140 11.09 -14.47 5.23
C TYR A 140 11.30 -15.97 4.98
N LYS A 141 10.71 -16.82 5.83
CA LYS A 141 10.77 -18.29 5.67
C LYS A 141 10.12 -18.74 4.36
N TRP A 142 9.02 -18.11 3.94
CA TRP A 142 8.39 -18.44 2.67
C TRP A 142 9.31 -18.14 1.48
N ILE A 143 9.99 -16.99 1.47
CA ILE A 143 10.98 -16.67 0.42
C ILE A 143 12.14 -17.67 0.48
N ASN A 144 12.68 -17.92 1.68
CA ASN A 144 13.85 -18.77 1.91
C ASN A 144 13.63 -20.24 1.50
N LYS A 145 12.38 -20.73 1.46
CA LYS A 145 12.06 -22.08 0.93
C LYS A 145 12.37 -22.23 -0.56
N LYS A 146 12.25 -21.16 -1.36
CA LYS A 146 12.49 -21.19 -2.82
C LYS A 146 13.09 -19.85 -3.31
N PRO A 147 14.30 -19.47 -2.87
CA PRO A 147 14.84 -18.12 -3.04
C PRO A 147 14.95 -17.72 -4.51
N LYS A 148 15.46 -18.61 -5.37
CA LYS A 148 15.58 -18.37 -6.83
C LYS A 148 14.26 -17.97 -7.51
N ARG A 149 13.12 -18.46 -7.00
CA ARG A 149 11.78 -18.18 -7.58
C ARG A 149 11.02 -17.08 -6.86
N ARG A 150 11.30 -16.86 -5.58
CA ARG A 150 10.48 -16.04 -4.68
C ARG A 150 11.09 -14.69 -4.33
N LEU A 151 12.41 -14.53 -4.47
CA LEU A 151 13.09 -13.28 -4.13
C LEU A 151 12.59 -12.10 -4.99
N LYS A 152 12.15 -12.36 -6.22
CA LYS A 152 11.54 -11.36 -7.11
C LYS A 152 10.27 -10.71 -6.52
N PHE A 153 9.60 -11.38 -5.59
CA PHE A 153 8.44 -10.84 -4.89
C PHE A 153 8.82 -10.08 -3.61
N ALA A 154 10.08 -9.98 -3.24
CA ALA A 154 10.46 -9.31 -1.99
C ALA A 154 10.74 -7.82 -2.20
N LYS A 155 10.37 -6.99 -1.22
CA LYS A 155 10.78 -5.58 -1.10
C LYS A 155 12.23 -5.49 -0.62
N SER A 156 13.16 -5.94 -1.46
CA SER A 156 14.55 -6.21 -1.07
C SER A 156 15.40 -4.97 -0.80
N ALA A 157 14.96 -3.78 -1.20
CA ALA A 157 15.75 -2.56 -1.05
C ALA A 157 15.60 -1.87 0.31
N PHE A 158 14.73 -2.38 1.20
CA PHE A 158 14.60 -1.83 2.55
C PHE A 158 15.94 -1.89 3.33
N PRO A 159 16.43 -0.76 3.89
CA PRO A 159 17.77 -0.70 4.47
C PRO A 159 18.02 -1.72 5.60
N ASN A 160 17.00 -1.97 6.42
CA ASN A 160 17.06 -2.92 7.54
C ASN A 160 17.15 -4.38 7.10
N LEU A 161 16.96 -4.70 5.81
CA LEU A 161 17.04 -6.07 5.29
C LEU A 161 18.46 -6.54 4.96
N LYS A 162 19.41 -5.62 4.74
CA LYS A 162 20.80 -5.93 4.38
C LYS A 162 21.54 -6.81 5.40
N LYS A 163 21.04 -6.86 6.64
CA LYS A 163 21.59 -7.72 7.71
C LYS A 163 21.26 -9.20 7.51
N TYR A 164 20.24 -9.54 6.72
CA TYR A 164 19.81 -10.92 6.52
C TYR A 164 20.46 -11.54 5.27
N PRO A 165 20.96 -12.79 5.35
CA PRO A 165 21.65 -13.44 4.22
C PRO A 165 20.88 -13.49 2.91
N LEU A 166 19.54 -13.54 2.96
CA LEU A 166 18.68 -13.59 1.77
C LEU A 166 18.72 -12.31 0.92
N PHE A 167 19.09 -11.17 1.52
CA PHE A 167 19.08 -9.85 0.89
C PHE A 167 20.49 -9.23 0.82
N LYS A 168 21.53 -10.05 1.01
CA LYS A 168 22.92 -9.67 0.80
C LYS A 168 23.31 -9.81 -0.66
#